data_AF-A0A1G4NUB6-F1
#
_entry.id   AF-A0A1G4NUB6-F1
#
_cell.length_a   1.000
_cell.length_b   1.000
_cell.length_c   1.000
_cell.angle_alpha   90.00
_cell.angle_beta   90.00
_cell.angle_gamma   90.00
#
_symmetry.space_group_name_H-M   'P 1'
#
loop_
_entity.id
_entity.type
_entity.pdbx_description
1 polymer ?
#
loop_
_entity_poly.entity_id
_entity_poly.type
_entity_poly.pdbx_seq_one_letter_code
_entity_poly.pdbx_strand_id
1 'polypeptide(L)' 'MAVPKKRTSKAKSKSRQANWNKKAVTASQKAVSLGKSIISGKNQSFIYINELDIKTSI' A
#
# COMPACT_ATOMS: atom_id res chain seq x y z
N MET A 1 -20.16 -30.59 1.94
CA MET A 1 -19.31 -29.43 2.27
C MET A 1 -18.77 -29.59 3.67
N ALA A 2 -17.50 -29.26 3.93
CA ALA A 2 -16.93 -29.36 5.27
C ALA A 2 -17.46 -28.24 6.18
N VAL A 3 -17.89 -28.60 7.39
CA VAL A 3 -18.38 -27.65 8.40
C VAL A 3 -17.48 -27.69 9.64
N PRO A 4 -17.21 -26.54 10.29
CA PRO A 4 -16.42 -26.53 11.51
C PRO A 4 -17.18 -27.21 12.64
N LYS A 5 -16.60 -28.26 13.21
CA LYS A 5 -17.22 -28.97 14.34
C LYS A 5 -17.34 -28.10 15.60
N LYS A 6 -16.41 -27.15 15.78
CA LYS A 6 -16.36 -26.22 16.91
C LYS A 6 -15.90 -24.84 16.44
N ARG A 7 -16.32 -23.80 17.16
CA ARG A 7 -15.84 -22.44 16.92
C ARG A 7 -14.34 -22.34 17.17
N THR A 8 -13.69 -21.42 16.47
CA THR A 8 -12.29 -21.09 16.75
C THR A 8 -12.18 -20.32 18.07
N SER A 9 -11.07 -20.50 18.79
CA SER A 9 -10.84 -19.74 20.02
C SER A 9 -10.68 -18.25 19.73
N LYS A 10 -11.03 -17.41 20.70
CA LYS A 10 -10.88 -15.94 20.59
C LYS A 10 -9.45 -15.55 20.19
N ALA A 11 -8.45 -16.22 20.77
CA ALA A 11 -7.04 -15.98 20.46
C ALA A 11 -6.70 -16.25 18.98
N LYS A 12 -7.14 -17.39 18.43
CA LYS A 12 -6.89 -17.73 17.01
C LYS A 12 -7.59 -16.76 16.06
N SER A 13 -8.80 -16.32 16.40
CA SER A 13 -9.52 -15.31 15.59
C SER A 13 -8.80 -13.96 15.60
N LYS A 14 -8.39 -13.47 16.78
CA LYS A 14 -7.66 -12.19 16.91
C LYS A 14 -6.30 -12.22 16.21
N SER A 15 -5.57 -13.33 16.29
CA SER A 15 -4.28 -13.49 15.59
C SER A 15 -4.44 -13.34 14.08
N ARG A 16 -5.48 -13.94 13.48
CA ARG A 16 -5.76 -13.78 12.05
C ARG A 16 -6.12 -12.35 11.68
N GLN A 17 -6.91 -11.67 12.51
CA GLN A 17 -7.24 -10.25 12.31
C GLN A 17 -5.99 -9.36 12.39
N ALA A 18 -5.10 -9.60 13.35
CA ALA A 18 -3.84 -8.86 13.47
C ALA A 18 -2.96 -9.03 12.22
N ASN A 19 -2.88 -10.25 11.68
CA ASN A 19 -2.16 -10.51 10.42
C ASN A 19 -2.79 -9.78 9.23
N TRP A 20 -4.12 -9.66 9.17
CA TRP A 20 -4.80 -8.87 8.15
C TRP A 20 -4.47 -7.37 8.28
N ASN A 21 -4.55 -6.83 9.49
CA ASN A 21 -4.21 -5.43 9.78
C ASN A 21 -2.73 -5.09 9.51
N LYS A 22 -1.81 -6.05 9.73
CA LYS A 22 -0.38 -5.86 9.47
C LYS A 22 -0.09 -5.52 8.00
N LYS A 23 -0.92 -6.00 7.06
CA LYS A 23 -0.78 -5.66 5.63
C LYS A 23 -0.95 -4.16 5.38
N ALA A 24 -1.88 -3.50 6.08
CA ALA A 24 -2.11 -2.07 5.97
C ALA A 24 -0.91 -1.26 6.47
N VAL A 25 -0.25 -1.72 7.55
CA VAL A 25 0.97 -1.09 8.08
C VAL A 25 2.11 -1.13 7.05
N THR A 26 2.29 -2.25 6.36
CA THR A 26 3.31 -2.34 5.30
C THR A 26 2.97 -1.44 4.11
N ALA A 27 1.69 -1.35 3.74
CA ALA A 27 1.25 -0.46 2.67
C ALA A 27 1.47 1.02 3.02
N SER A 28 1.17 1.44 4.25
CA SER A 28 1.34 2.82 4.69
C SER A 28 2.81 3.25 4.73
N GLN A 29 3.71 2.37 5.19
CA GLN A 29 5.16 2.63 5.15
C GLN A 29 5.68 2.87 3.73
N LYS A 30 5.24 2.04 2.77
CA LYS A 30 5.59 2.20 1.35
C LYS A 30 5.05 3.51 0.80
N ALA A 31 3.78 3.83 1.07
CA ALA A 31 3.15 5.06 0.59
C ALA A 31 3.86 6.33 1.10
N VAL A 32 4.24 6.36 2.39
CA VAL A 32 4.98 7.49 2.97
C VAL A 32 6.37 7.64 2.34
N SER A 33 7.09 6.54 2.16
CA SER A 33 8.39 6.56 1.48
C SER A 33 8.28 7.09 0.05
N LEU A 34 7.25 6.64 -0.67
CA LEU A 34 6.98 7.04 -2.05
C LEU A 34 6.63 8.53 -2.13
N GLY A 35 5.75 9.03 -1.26
CA GLY A 35 5.41 10.45 -1.20
C GLY A 35 6.62 11.35 -0.92
N LYS A 36 7.50 10.95 0.01
CA LYS A 36 8.76 11.67 0.26
C LYS A 36 9.66 11.70 -0.97
N SER A 37 9.74 10.59 -1.71
CA SER A 37 10.55 10.50 -2.93
C SER A 37 10.02 11.43 -4.03
N ILE A 38 8.69 11.52 -4.18
CA ILE A 38 8.03 12.42 -5.13
C ILE A 38 8.33 13.88 -4.78
N ILE A 39 8.10 14.28 -3.53
CA ILE A 39 8.31 15.67 -3.07
C ILE A 39 9.76 16.13 -3.26
N SER A 40 10.73 15.21 -3.08
CA SER A 40 12.15 15.56 -3.24
C SER A 40 12.53 15.96 -4.68
N GLY A 41 11.75 15.62 -5.71
CA GLY A 41 12.04 15.97 -7.11
C GLY A 41 13.32 15.36 -7.71
N LYS A 42 14.08 14.57 -6.94
CA LYS A 42 15.35 13.96 -7.37
C LYS A 42 15.17 12.62 -8.10
N ASN A 43 13.97 12.04 -8.04
CA ASN A 43 13.72 10.72 -8.59
C ASN A 43 13.32 10.83 -10.07
N GLN A 44 14.09 10.18 -10.94
CA GLN A 44 13.87 10.15 -12.40
C GLN A 44 12.95 8.99 -12.86
N SER A 45 12.58 8.07 -11.96
CA SER A 45 11.76 6.91 -12.31
C SER A 45 10.26 7.22 -12.44
N PHE A 46 9.79 8.34 -11.91
CA PHE A 46 8.40 8.77 -12.03
C PHE A 46 8.23 9.67 -13.26
N ILE A 47 7.20 9.40 -14.06
CA ILE A 47 6.82 10.25 -15.19
C ILE A 47 5.90 11.34 -14.65
N TYR A 48 6.35 12.59 -14.75
CA TYR A 48 5.54 13.77 -14.43
C TYR A 48 5.07 14.39 -15.73
N ILE A 49 3.75 14.55 -15.88
CA ILE A 49 3.17 15.30 -16.98
C ILE A 49 3.36 16.78 -16.65
N ASN A 50 4.44 17.39 -17.16
CA ASN A 50 4.63 18.83 -17.04
C ASN A 50 3.90 19.55 -18.16
N GLU A 51 3.30 20.71 -17.87
CA GLU A 51 2.65 21.55 -18.91
C GLU A 51 3.61 21.94 -20.04
N LEU A 52 4.92 21.94 -19.78
CA LEU A 52 5.98 22.16 -20.77
C LEU A 52 6.08 21.02 -21.81
N ASP A 53 5.84 19.75 -21.43
CA ASP A 53 5.86 18.61 -22.36
C ASP A 53 4.60 18.57 -23.24
N ILE A 54 3.47 19.05 -22.72
CA ILE A 54 2.20 19.13 -23.46
C ILE A 54 2.29 20.15 -24.59
N LYS A 55 2.95 21.30 -24.37
CA LYS A 55 3.13 22.33 -25.39
C LYS A 55 4.15 21.99 -26.48
N THR A 56 5.06 21.06 -26.22
CA THR A 56 6.11 20.68 -27.18
C THR A 56 5.65 19.57 -28.14
N SER A 57 4.55 18.90 -27.82
CA SER A 57 3.95 17.83 -28.63
C SER A 57 2.82 18.30 -29.57
N ILE A 58 2.53 19.61 -29.60
CA ILE A 58 1.62 20.29 -30.53
C ILE A 58 2.47 21.13 -31.49
#